data_AF-A0A1V5JD88-F1
#
_entry.id   AF-A0A1V5JD88-F1
#
_cell.length_a   1.000
_cell.length_b   1.000
_cell.length_c   1.000
_cell.angle_alpha   90.00
_cell.angle_beta   90.00
_cell.angle_gamma   90.00
#
_symmetry.space_group_name_H-M   'P 1'
#
loop_
_entity.id
_entity.type
_entity.pdbx_description
1 polymer ?
#
loop_
_entity_poly.entity_id
_entity_poly.type
_entity_poly.pdbx_seq_one_letter_code
_entity_poly.pdbx_strand_id
1 'polypeptide(L)'
;MIEPPPTAQLGLKLPIQDGYIYACMAETMILAFEGQTQDDFSTGFRPDLHKVARIKALAAKHGFNIKFTSFGVPVQNIDKSLFSRL
;
A
#
# COMPACT_ATOMS: atom_id res chain seq x y z
N MET A 1 2.51 -1.50 4.54
CA MET A 1 2.54 -0.05 4.19
C MET A 1 2.86 0.11 2.71
N ILE A 2 2.73 1.32 2.17
CA ILE A 2 2.96 1.61 0.75
C ILE A 2 4.08 2.64 0.62
N GLU A 3 5.04 2.36 -0.24
CA GLU A 3 6.00 3.34 -0.75
C GLU A 3 5.33 4.09 -1.90
N PRO A 4 5.14 5.42 -1.80
CA PRO A 4 4.52 6.21 -2.84
C PRO A 4 5.48 6.40 -4.04
N PRO A 5 4.99 6.94 -5.17
CA PRO A 5 5.84 7.27 -6.30
C PRO A 5 6.93 8.28 -5.88
N PRO A 6 8.16 8.22 -6.43
CA PRO A 6 9.28 9.07 -6.01
C PRO A 6 9.04 10.58 -6.15
N THR A 7 8.09 10.99 -7.00
CA THR A 7 7.70 12.39 -7.20
C THR A 7 6.75 12.90 -6.12
N ALA A 8 6.19 12.02 -5.28
CA ALA A 8 5.27 12.39 -4.23
C ALA A 8 6.02 13.01 -3.04
N GLN A 9 5.60 14.21 -2.64
CA GLN A 9 6.07 14.87 -1.42
C GLN A 9 4.94 14.90 -0.41
N LEU A 10 5.14 14.25 0.73
CA LEU A 10 4.15 14.16 1.81
C LEU A 10 4.50 15.18 2.88
N GLY A 11 3.62 16.17 3.08
CA GLY A 11 3.75 17.15 4.17
C GLY A 11 3.19 16.66 5.52
N LEU A 12 2.93 15.36 5.66
CA LEU A 12 2.27 14.76 6.82
C LEU A 12 3.28 13.99 7.68
N LYS A 13 3.19 14.16 9.00
CA LYS A 13 3.89 13.29 9.97
C LYS A 13 2.96 12.15 10.36
N LEU A 14 3.28 10.95 9.91
CA LEU A 14 2.50 9.74 10.18
C LEU A 14 3.22 8.89 11.24
N PRO A 15 2.50 8.13 12.10
CA PRO A 15 3.13 7.24 13.08
C PRO A 15 3.57 5.92 12.43
N ILE A 16 4.34 6.02 11.35
CA ILE A 16 4.98 4.95 10.59
C ILE A 16 6.36 5.43 10.10
N GLN A 17 7.20 4.53 9.60
CA GLN A 17 8.50 4.92 9.05
C GLN A 17 8.35 5.99 7.96
N ASP A 18 9.25 6.99 7.98
CA ASP A 18 9.34 8.04 6.99
C ASP A 18 9.48 7.49 5.56
N GLY A 19 8.84 8.17 4.60
CA GLY A 19 8.80 7.75 3.20
C GLY A 19 7.72 6.72 2.86
N TYR A 20 6.89 6.31 3.84
CA TYR A 20 5.75 5.41 3.62
C TYR A 20 4.41 6.08 3.90
N ILE A 21 3.35 5.51 3.33
CA ILE A 21 1.95 5.85 3.59
C ILE A 21 1.13 4.60 3.93
N TYR A 22 -0.04 4.82 4.53
CA TYR A 22 -1.04 3.75 4.70
C TYR A 22 -1.64 3.33 3.36
N ALA A 23 -2.07 2.05 3.30
CA ALA A 23 -2.68 1.49 2.10
C ALA A 23 -3.98 2.19 1.71
N CYS A 24 -4.78 2.64 2.67
CA CYS A 24 -5.99 3.41 2.40
C CYS A 24 -5.69 4.76 1.72
N MET A 25 -4.64 5.46 2.16
CA MET A 25 -4.22 6.71 1.51
C MET A 25 -3.74 6.47 0.07
N ALA A 26 -2.99 5.39 -0.15
CA ALA A 26 -2.56 5.00 -1.49
C ALA A 26 -3.76 4.67 -2.39
N GLU A 27 -4.75 3.91 -1.90
CA GLU A 27 -5.97 3.60 -2.65
C GLU A 27 -6.68 4.89 -3.12
N THR A 28 -6.87 5.84 -2.21
CA THR A 28 -7.49 7.13 -2.56
C THR A 28 -6.69 7.88 -3.63
N MET A 29 -5.37 7.95 -3.52
CA MET A 29 -4.51 8.61 -4.52
C MET A 29 -4.58 7.91 -5.88
N ILE A 30 -4.51 6.58 -5.90
CA ILE A 30 -4.56 5.76 -7.11
C ILE A 30 -5.90 5.94 -7.82
N LEU A 31 -7.02 5.92 -7.09
CA LEU A 31 -8.34 6.13 -7.64
C LEU A 31 -8.51 7.54 -8.21
N ALA A 32 -7.95 8.56 -7.55
CA ALA A 32 -7.91 9.92 -8.08
C ALA A 32 -7.11 10.02 -9.39
N PHE A 33 -5.98 9.32 -9.52
CA PHE A 33 -5.20 9.28 -10.75
C PHE A 33 -5.95 8.61 -11.91
N GLU A 34 -6.85 7.66 -11.63
CA GLU A 34 -7.74 7.05 -12.63
C GLU A 34 -9.03 7.86 -12.86
N GLY A 35 -9.23 8.99 -12.17
CA GLY A 35 -10.44 9.80 -12.26
C GLY A 35 -11.69 9.17 -11.64
N GLN A 36 -11.51 8.20 -10.73
CA GLN A 36 -12.59 7.42 -10.13
C GLN A 36 -12.80 7.81 -8.66
N THR A 37 -13.50 8.91 -8.41
CA THR A 37 -13.66 9.47 -7.05
C THR A 37 -15.09 9.44 -6.53
N GLN A 38 -16.03 8.88 -7.30
CA GLN A 38 -17.47 8.94 -7.04
C GLN A 38 -17.99 7.65 -6.40
N ASP A 39 -17.22 6.57 -6.46
CA ASP A 39 -17.64 5.25 -6.02
C ASP A 39 -16.98 4.86 -4.69
N ASP A 40 -17.76 4.18 -3.86
CA ASP A 40 -17.31 3.48 -2.67
C ASP A 40 -16.51 2.22 -3.06
N PHE A 41 -15.22 2.39 -3.35
CA PHE A 41 -14.40 1.31 -3.90
C PHE A 41 -14.21 0.15 -2.91
N SER A 42 -13.66 0.41 -1.73
CA SER A 42 -13.40 -0.60 -0.68
C SER A 42 -14.25 -0.32 0.56
N THR A 43 -15.48 -0.84 0.59
CA THR A 43 -16.40 -0.71 1.74
C THR A 43 -16.88 -2.07 2.25
N GLY A 44 -17.30 -2.10 3.52
CA GLY A 44 -17.78 -3.32 4.19
C GLY A 44 -16.66 -4.24 4.69
N PHE A 45 -17.06 -5.38 5.27
CA PHE A 45 -16.14 -6.31 5.94
C PHE A 45 -15.58 -7.41 5.02
N ARG A 46 -16.24 -7.65 3.88
CA ARG A 46 -15.84 -8.70 2.92
C ARG A 46 -15.21 -8.06 1.69
N PRO A 47 -13.87 -8.03 1.58
CA PRO A 47 -13.22 -7.45 0.43
C PRO A 47 -13.50 -8.27 -0.83
N ASP A 48 -13.82 -7.58 -1.92
CA ASP A 48 -13.94 -8.18 -3.25
C ASP A 48 -12.53 -8.43 -3.83
N LEU A 49 -12.21 -9.69 -4.08
CA LEU A 49 -10.90 -10.10 -4.60
C LEU A 49 -10.59 -9.50 -5.98
N HIS A 50 -11.61 -9.23 -6.81
CA HIS A 50 -11.40 -8.56 -8.10
C HIS A 50 -10.99 -7.10 -7.89
N LYS A 51 -11.62 -6.39 -6.95
CA LYS A 51 -11.23 -5.03 -6.59
C LYS A 51 -9.81 -4.98 -5.99
N VAL A 52 -9.47 -5.94 -5.14
CA VAL A 52 -8.10 -6.07 -4.57
C VAL A 52 -7.07 -6.30 -5.68
N ALA A 53 -7.33 -7.21 -6.62
CA ALA A 53 -6.42 -7.45 -7.74
C ALA A 53 -6.28 -6.20 -8.64
N ARG A 54 -7.40 -5.50 -8.86
CA ARG A 54 -7.45 -4.28 -9.66
C ARG A 54 -6.63 -3.15 -9.03
N ILE A 55 -6.85 -2.83 -7.76
CA ILE A 55 -6.12 -1.74 -7.10
C ILE A 55 -4.62 -2.05 -7.00
N LYS A 56 -4.25 -3.33 -6.83
CA LYS A 56 -2.85 -3.77 -6.88
C LYS A 56 -2.20 -3.50 -8.24
N ALA A 57 -2.91 -3.78 -9.34
CA ALA A 57 -2.40 -3.51 -10.69
C ALA A 57 -2.24 -1.99 -10.94
N LEU A 58 -3.22 -1.19 -10.51
CA LEU A 58 -3.16 0.27 -10.62
C LEU A 58 -2.05 0.87 -9.74
N ALA A 59 -1.81 0.33 -8.56
CA ALA A 59 -0.69 0.73 -7.70
C ALA A 59 0.65 0.58 -8.44
N ALA A 60 0.88 -0.59 -9.07
CA ALA A 60 2.07 -0.84 -9.86
C ALA A 60 2.18 0.10 -11.08
N LYS A 61 1.07 0.35 -11.79
CA LYS A 61 1.01 1.28 -12.94
C LYS A 61 1.50 2.68 -12.56
N HIS A 62 1.15 3.15 -11.38
CA HIS A 62 1.49 4.51 -10.91
C HIS A 62 2.76 4.60 -10.07
N GLY A 63 3.50 3.49 -9.90
CA GLY A 63 4.78 3.48 -9.18
C GLY A 63 4.67 3.37 -7.66
N PHE A 64 3.54 2.90 -7.13
CA PHE A 64 3.40 2.57 -5.71
C PHE A 64 3.92 1.15 -5.44
N ASN A 65 4.72 0.96 -4.39
CA ASN A 65 5.21 -0.36 -3.99
C ASN A 65 4.63 -0.81 -2.65
N ILE A 66 4.08 -2.03 -2.63
CA ILE A 66 3.56 -2.65 -1.40
C ILE A 66 4.73 -3.23 -0.60
N LYS A 67 4.82 -2.89 0.69
CA LYS A 67 5.77 -3.52 1.63
C LYS A 67 5.03 -4.26 2.73
N PHE A 68 5.55 -5.44 3.06
CA PHE A 68 5.16 -6.17 4.28
C PHE A 68 5.78 -5.49 5.50
N THR A 69 4.98 -5.32 6.56
CA THR A 69 5.34 -4.44 7.67
C THR A 69 4.92 -5.02 8.99
N SER A 70 5.74 -4.78 10.02
CA SER A 70 5.46 -5.10 11.42
C SER A 70 5.57 -3.82 12.24
N PHE A 71 4.55 -3.50 13.04
CA PHE A 71 4.52 -2.30 13.91
C PHE A 71 4.92 -0.98 13.22
N GLY A 72 4.50 -0.76 11.97
CA GLY A 72 4.82 0.47 11.23
C GLY A 72 6.25 0.54 10.69
N VAL A 73 6.96 -0.59 10.66
CA VAL A 73 8.31 -0.74 10.08
C VAL A 73 8.26 -1.81 8.97
N PRO A 74 8.82 -1.56 7.77
CA PRO A 74 8.97 -2.57 6.74
C PRO A 74 9.87 -3.71 7.22
N VAL A 75 9.40 -4.94 7.02
CA VAL A 75 10.21 -6.12 7.29
C VAL A 75 11.26 -6.21 6.19
N GLN A 76 12.51 -5.92 6.54
CA GLN A 76 13.67 -6.13 5.67
C GLN A 76 14.34 -7.44 6.07
N ASN A 77 14.79 -8.22 5.10
CA ASN A 77 15.49 -9.50 5.32
C ASN A 77 14.76 -10.45 6.27
N ILE A 78 13.74 -11.14 5.75
CA ILE A 78 13.33 -12.40 6.37
C ILE A 78 14.53 -13.34 6.26
N ASP A 79 15.24 -13.55 7.37
CA ASP A 79 16.28 -14.56 7.43
C ASP A 79 15.62 -15.92 7.21
N LYS A 80 15.76 -16.44 5.99
CA LYS A 80 15.17 -17.72 5.58
C LYS A 80 15.75 -18.90 6.37
N SER A 81 16.90 -18.73 7.06
CA SER A 81 17.50 -19.74 7.91
C SER A 81 16.70 -20.01 9.19
N LEU A 82 15.80 -19.10 9.60
CA LEU A 82 14.86 -19.34 10.71
C LEU A 82 13.78 -20.37 10.36
N PHE A 83 13.45 -20.54 9.08
CA PHE A 83 12.46 -21.52 8.61
C PHE A 83 13.06 -22.89 8.28
N SER A 84 14.39 -23.01 8.22
CA SER A 84 15.08 -24.31 8.05
C SER A 84 15.32 -25.06 9.37
N ARG A 85 14.80 -24.53 10.50
CA ARG A 85 14.88 -25.14 11.83
C ARG A 85 13.52 -25.64 12.35
N LEU A 86 12.49 -25.62 11.50
CA LEU A 86 11.18 -26.24 11.70
C LEU A 86 11.07 -27.46 10.79
#